data_AF-A0A817KGI5-F1
#
_entry.id   AF-A0A817KGI5-F1
#
_cell.length_a   1.000
_cell.length_b   1.000
_cell.length_c   1.000
_cell.angle_alpha   90.00
_cell.angle_beta   90.00
_cell.angle_gamma   90.00
#
_symmetry.space_group_name_H-M   'P 1'
#
loop_
_entity.id
_entity.type
_entity.pdbx_description
1 polymer ?
#
loop_
_entity_poly.entity_id
_entity_poly.type
_entity_poly.pdbx_seq_one_letter_code
_entity_poly.pdbx_strand_id
1 'polypeptide(L)'
;MSISNWPMGVTHDHVIIWLDQYIGLNNACVDLKKTLADAVNLTTDEPLLGHEIDRLILNEKIYHSTRELITVTTIEQCLQLINTNRDKRIFLITSGSLGQQFVPDVLNTFSCLKKIFIFCQEIREHVNWAIEFTDNLLMFDFPNDLLARVVYDIGMYYMQRAIDFRNSNDHMSALYCLYYSKKLVIRANRIFQPFVWFSLNAIEEYITREENLLPRNLVQHILNNI
;
A
#
# COMPACT_ATOMS: atom_id res chain seq x y z
N MET A 1 5.13 35.96 3.60
CA MET A 1 5.43 34.52 3.59
C MET A 1 4.94 33.96 2.27
N SER A 2 5.85 33.58 1.38
CA SER A 2 5.52 33.03 0.06
C SER A 2 5.09 31.57 0.18
N ILE A 3 3.96 31.23 -0.45
CA ILE A 3 3.39 29.88 -0.56
C ILE A 3 4.12 29.13 -1.67
N SER A 4 5.45 29.06 -1.62
CA SER A 4 6.28 28.47 -2.68
C SER A 4 7.10 27.33 -2.11
N ASN A 5 6.82 26.11 -2.61
CA ASN A 5 7.40 24.81 -2.28
C ASN A 5 6.83 24.15 -1.01
N TRP A 6 5.52 23.94 -0.99
CA TRP A 6 4.97 22.85 -0.17
C TRP A 6 5.53 21.53 -0.72
N PRO A 7 5.89 20.54 0.13
CA PRO A 7 6.22 19.20 -0.35
C PRO A 7 4.96 18.61 -0.95
N MET A 8 4.70 18.94 -2.21
CA MET A 8 3.61 18.37 -3.00
C MET A 8 3.89 16.89 -3.11
N GLY A 9 3.06 16.12 -2.44
CA GLY A 9 3.05 14.68 -2.48
C GLY A 9 3.56 14.07 -1.21
N VAL A 10 2.69 13.28 -0.55
CA VAL A 10 3.14 12.11 0.19
C VAL A 10 4.07 11.35 -0.76
N THR A 11 5.37 11.50 -0.56
CA THR A 11 6.39 10.87 -1.40
C THR A 11 6.15 9.36 -1.42
N HIS A 12 6.41 8.72 -2.56
CA HIS A 12 6.32 7.27 -2.75
C HIS A 12 7.30 6.54 -1.83
N ASP A 13 6.86 6.35 -0.61
CA ASP A 13 7.64 5.84 0.51
C ASP A 13 7.44 4.35 0.73
N HIS A 14 6.69 3.70 -0.16
CA HIS A 14 6.57 2.27 -0.21
C HIS A 14 6.70 1.73 -1.64
N VAL A 15 7.03 0.46 -1.74
CA VAL A 15 7.11 -0.30 -2.99
C VAL A 15 6.52 -1.68 -2.78
N ILE A 16 5.87 -2.23 -3.81
CA ILE A 16 5.38 -3.61 -3.80
C ILE A 16 6.28 -4.39 -4.74
N ILE A 17 6.92 -5.44 -4.23
CA ILE A 17 7.75 -6.34 -5.03
C ILE A 17 7.05 -7.69 -5.06
N TRP A 18 6.85 -8.25 -6.25
CA TRP A 18 6.28 -9.59 -6.42
C TRP A 18 7.32 -10.51 -7.07
N LEU A 19 7.91 -11.41 -6.27
CA LEU A 19 8.87 -12.42 -6.68
C LEU A 19 8.18 -13.75 -6.99
N ASP A 20 8.03 -14.06 -8.27
CA ASP A 20 7.38 -15.30 -8.72
C ASP A 20 7.90 -15.71 -10.11
N GLN A 21 8.25 -16.98 -10.29
CA GLN A 21 8.81 -17.46 -11.56
C GLN A 21 7.79 -17.44 -12.73
N TYR A 22 6.49 -17.43 -12.43
CA TYR A 22 5.40 -17.37 -13.40
C TYR A 22 4.72 -16.00 -13.40
N ILE A 23 4.22 -15.52 -12.26
CA ILE A 23 3.53 -14.21 -12.15
C ILE A 23 4.50 -13.05 -12.45
N GLY A 24 5.79 -13.25 -12.18
CA GLY A 24 6.86 -12.31 -12.48
C GLY A 24 7.03 -12.00 -13.97
N LEU A 25 6.54 -12.88 -14.86
CA LEU A 25 6.57 -12.66 -16.30
C LEU A 25 5.58 -11.55 -16.69
N ASN A 26 6.02 -10.62 -17.55
CA ASN A 26 5.23 -9.43 -17.93
C ASN A 26 3.82 -9.76 -18.43
N ASN A 27 3.66 -10.84 -19.21
CA ASN A 27 2.40 -11.26 -19.81
C ASN A 27 1.60 -12.30 -19.02
N ALA A 28 2.11 -12.78 -17.88
CA ALA A 28 1.38 -13.72 -17.02
C ALA A 28 0.46 -12.98 -16.06
N CYS A 29 -0.69 -13.57 -15.70
CA CYS A 29 -1.58 -13.10 -14.64
C CYS A 29 -1.90 -11.59 -14.72
N VAL A 30 -2.12 -11.07 -15.93
CA VAL A 30 -2.31 -9.63 -16.19
C VAL A 30 -3.45 -9.06 -15.35
N ASP A 31 -4.59 -9.75 -15.29
CA ASP A 31 -5.76 -9.28 -14.54
C ASP A 31 -5.49 -9.19 -13.04
N LEU A 32 -4.74 -10.15 -12.48
CA LEU A 32 -4.36 -10.17 -11.07
C LEU A 32 -3.44 -8.99 -10.74
N LYS A 33 -2.39 -8.80 -11.54
CA LYS A 33 -1.44 -7.68 -11.36
C LYS A 33 -2.13 -6.32 -11.54
N LYS A 34 -3.02 -6.22 -12.54
CA LYS A 34 -3.82 -5.03 -12.77
C LYS A 34 -4.76 -4.76 -11.59
N THR A 35 -5.46 -5.76 -11.09
CA THR A 35 -6.35 -5.62 -9.93
C THR A 35 -5.59 -5.11 -8.71
N LEU A 36 -4.39 -5.66 -8.44
CA LEU A 36 -3.54 -5.16 -7.35
C LEU A 36 -3.12 -3.72 -7.59
N ALA A 37 -2.58 -3.41 -8.77
CA ALA A 37 -2.12 -2.09 -9.14
C ALA A 37 -3.24 -1.04 -9.03
N ASP A 38 -4.42 -1.35 -9.55
CA ASP A 38 -5.61 -0.48 -9.49
C ASP A 38 -6.08 -0.28 -8.05
N ALA A 39 -6.06 -1.34 -7.22
CA ALA A 39 -6.48 -1.26 -5.83
C ALA A 39 -5.55 -0.36 -5.00
N VAL A 40 -4.23 -0.41 -5.23
CA VAL A 40 -3.26 0.41 -4.50
C VAL A 40 -3.04 1.79 -5.11
N ASN A 41 -3.41 2.00 -6.38
CA ASN A 41 -3.27 3.26 -7.07
C ASN A 41 -4.39 4.24 -6.67
N LEU A 42 -4.08 5.23 -5.84
CA LEU A 42 -5.06 6.22 -5.39
C LEU A 42 -5.40 7.29 -6.43
N THR A 43 -4.71 7.34 -7.58
CA THR A 43 -5.02 8.31 -8.65
C THR A 43 -6.11 7.82 -9.60
N THR A 44 -6.58 6.59 -9.47
CA THR A 44 -7.69 6.11 -10.28
C THR A 44 -8.97 6.71 -9.72
N ASP A 45 -9.51 7.69 -10.47
CA ASP A 45 -10.76 8.37 -10.20
C ASP A 45 -11.86 7.33 -9.92
N GLU A 46 -12.29 7.22 -8.67
CA GLU A 46 -13.69 6.83 -8.46
C GLU A 46 -14.53 7.88 -9.19
N PRO A 47 -15.59 7.50 -9.92
CA PRO A 47 -16.39 8.44 -10.69
C PRO A 47 -16.80 9.58 -9.78
N LEU A 48 -16.20 10.73 -10.04
CA LEU A 48 -16.38 11.97 -9.31
C LEU A 48 -17.88 12.25 -9.24
N LEU A 49 -18.37 12.66 -8.07
CA LEU A 49 -19.75 13.12 -7.96
C LEU A 49 -19.89 14.31 -8.91
N GLY A 50 -20.98 14.41 -9.66
CA GLY A 50 -21.11 15.32 -10.82
C GLY A 50 -20.81 16.82 -10.59
N HIS A 51 -20.67 17.27 -9.34
CA HIS A 51 -20.25 18.64 -9.00
C HIS A 51 -18.71 18.86 -9.01
N GLU A 52 -17.92 17.79 -9.14
CA GLU A 52 -16.45 17.84 -9.19
C GLU A 52 -15.90 17.89 -10.63
N ILE A 53 -16.73 17.56 -11.63
CA ILE A 53 -16.40 17.62 -13.06
C ILE A 53 -16.11 19.06 -13.51
N ASP A 54 -16.88 20.04 -13.02
CA ASP A 54 -16.69 21.45 -13.34
C ASP A 54 -15.36 22.03 -12.81
N ARG A 55 -14.75 21.37 -11.81
CA ARG A 55 -13.46 21.79 -11.21
C ARG A 55 -12.25 21.23 -11.92
N LEU A 56 -12.36 20.07 -12.57
CA LEU A 56 -11.24 19.41 -13.28
C LEU A 56 -10.88 20.06 -14.62
N ILE A 57 -11.78 20.83 -15.22
CA ILE A 57 -11.54 21.51 -16.49
C ILE A 57 -10.45 22.61 -16.36
N LEU A 58 -10.08 23.00 -15.12
CA LEU A 58 -9.25 24.20 -14.87
C LEU A 58 -7.84 23.96 -14.33
N ASN A 59 -7.40 22.74 -13.99
CA ASN A 59 -6.06 22.55 -13.40
C ASN A 59 -5.23 21.42 -14.01
N GLU A 60 -3.93 21.70 -14.07
CA GLU A 60 -2.84 21.04 -14.79
C GLU A 60 -2.65 19.52 -14.57
N LYS A 61 -1.94 18.93 -15.54
CA LYS A 61 -1.44 17.56 -15.62
C LYS A 61 -1.06 16.96 -14.26
N ILE A 62 -1.91 16.05 -13.78
CA ILE A 62 -1.64 15.21 -12.61
C ILE A 62 -0.52 14.24 -13.00
N TYR A 63 0.62 14.34 -12.31
CA TYR A 63 1.73 13.39 -12.45
C TYR A 63 1.28 12.04 -11.88
N HIS A 64 0.92 11.11 -12.78
CA HIS A 64 0.67 9.71 -12.44
C HIS A 64 1.99 9.02 -12.08
N SER A 65 2.46 9.21 -10.86
CA SER A 65 3.44 8.31 -10.30
C SER A 65 2.71 7.03 -9.88
N THR A 66 2.58 6.13 -10.85
CA THR A 66 2.08 4.77 -10.68
C THR A 66 2.91 4.10 -9.60
N ARG A 67 2.29 3.87 -8.44
CA ARG A 67 2.90 3.14 -7.32
C ARG A 67 3.40 1.81 -7.86
N GLU A 68 4.71 1.64 -7.93
CA GLU A 68 5.34 0.58 -8.71
C GLU A 68 5.12 -0.77 -7.99
N LEU A 69 4.09 -1.50 -8.43
CA LEU A 69 4.12 -2.94 -8.37
C LEU A 69 5.22 -3.41 -9.32
N ILE A 70 6.35 -3.85 -8.75
CA ILE A 70 7.48 -4.36 -9.51
C ILE A 70 7.44 -5.88 -9.44
N THR A 71 7.40 -6.54 -10.60
CA THR A 71 7.39 -8.00 -10.67
C THR A 71 8.74 -8.52 -11.15
N VAL A 72 9.25 -9.56 -10.50
CA VAL A 72 10.54 -10.17 -10.80
C VAL A 72 10.45 -11.68 -10.76
N THR A 73 11.29 -12.36 -11.54
CA THR A 73 11.25 -13.82 -11.67
C THR A 73 12.38 -14.53 -10.92
N THR A 74 13.40 -13.80 -10.46
CA THR A 74 14.56 -14.38 -9.78
C THR A 74 14.84 -13.71 -8.44
N ILE A 75 15.43 -14.48 -7.52
CA ILE A 75 15.81 -14.03 -6.18
C ILE A 75 16.82 -12.88 -6.28
N GLU A 76 17.78 -12.94 -7.19
CA GLU A 76 18.83 -11.93 -7.38
C GLU A 76 18.22 -10.57 -7.77
N GLN A 77 17.26 -10.57 -8.69
CA GLN A 77 16.52 -9.37 -9.08
C GLN A 77 15.75 -8.78 -7.88
N CYS A 78 15.10 -9.64 -7.10
CA CYS A 78 14.38 -9.23 -5.90
C CYS A 78 15.32 -8.60 -4.86
N LEU A 79 16.47 -9.23 -4.60
CA LEU A 79 17.49 -8.70 -3.67
C LEU A 79 18.03 -7.35 -4.15
N GLN A 80 18.26 -7.18 -5.45
CA GLN A 80 18.68 -5.90 -6.01
C GLN A 80 17.63 -4.82 -5.76
N LEU A 81 16.35 -5.11 -5.97
CA LEU A 81 15.26 -4.16 -5.72
C LEU A 81 15.11 -3.80 -4.24
N ILE A 82 15.26 -4.78 -3.35
CA ILE A 82 15.26 -4.54 -1.91
C ILE A 82 16.41 -3.60 -1.53
N ASN A 83 17.59 -3.82 -2.10
CA ASN A 83 18.76 -2.99 -1.86
C ASN A 83 18.60 -1.55 -2.37
N THR A 84 18.01 -1.36 -3.54
CA THR A 84 17.80 -0.01 -4.11
C THR A 84 16.64 0.76 -3.46
N ASN A 85 15.76 0.08 -2.72
CA ASN A 85 14.62 0.68 -2.02
C ASN A 85 14.70 0.51 -0.49
N ARG A 86 15.91 0.47 0.08
CA ARG A 86 16.12 0.30 1.54
C ARG A 86 15.54 1.43 2.39
N ASP A 87 15.39 2.62 1.80
CA ASP A 87 14.80 3.81 2.41
C ASP A 87 13.26 3.79 2.40
N LYS A 88 12.65 2.84 1.68
CA LYS A 88 11.20 2.70 1.55
C LYS A 88 10.67 1.51 2.33
N ARG A 89 9.37 1.56 2.59
CA ARG A 89 8.59 0.43 3.08
C ARG A 89 8.38 -0.59 1.96
N ILE A 90 8.90 -1.80 2.11
CA ILE A 90 8.71 -2.86 1.12
C ILE A 90 7.56 -3.79 1.53
N PHE A 91 6.61 -3.99 0.62
CA PHE A 91 5.60 -5.03 0.70
C PHE A 91 5.98 -6.14 -0.28
N LEU A 92 6.58 -7.22 0.23
CA LEU A 92 7.07 -8.31 -0.59
C LEU A 92 6.02 -9.42 -0.69
N ILE A 93 5.67 -9.78 -1.92
CA ILE A 93 4.87 -10.96 -2.26
C ILE A 93 5.80 -11.98 -2.91
N THR A 94 5.70 -13.25 -2.55
CA THR A 94 6.44 -14.32 -3.23
C THR A 94 5.67 -15.63 -3.32
N SER A 95 6.03 -16.50 -4.26
CA SER A 95 5.47 -17.85 -4.34
C SER A 95 5.89 -18.70 -3.13
N GLY A 96 5.14 -19.74 -2.80
CA GLY A 96 5.55 -20.67 -1.73
C GLY A 96 6.92 -21.31 -1.95
N SER A 97 7.23 -21.71 -3.19
CA SER A 97 8.49 -22.37 -3.54
C SER A 97 9.71 -21.44 -3.51
N LEU A 98 9.57 -20.21 -4.02
CA LEU A 98 10.64 -19.21 -3.94
C LEU A 98 10.75 -18.65 -2.53
N GLY A 99 9.63 -18.42 -1.84
CA GLY A 99 9.59 -18.01 -0.45
C GLY A 99 10.35 -18.95 0.47
N GLN A 100 10.18 -20.26 0.32
CA GLN A 100 10.93 -21.25 1.09
C GLN A 100 12.46 -21.11 0.96
N GLN A 101 12.94 -20.76 -0.23
CA GLN A 101 14.37 -20.59 -0.49
C GLN A 101 14.88 -19.21 -0.05
N PHE A 102 14.04 -18.20 -0.20
CA PHE A 102 14.41 -16.80 -0.08
C PHE A 102 14.27 -16.24 1.35
N VAL A 103 13.15 -16.55 2.01
CA VAL A 103 12.75 -15.94 3.28
C VAL A 103 13.76 -16.14 4.42
N PRO A 104 14.33 -17.34 4.64
CA PRO A 104 15.23 -17.57 5.77
C PRO A 104 16.45 -16.63 5.79
N ASP A 105 16.97 -16.29 4.61
CA ASP A 105 18.16 -15.45 4.47
C ASP A 105 17.83 -13.95 4.55
N VAL A 106 16.66 -13.54 4.05
CA VAL A 106 16.34 -12.12 3.93
C VAL A 106 15.76 -11.49 5.17
N LEU A 107 15.00 -12.21 5.99
CA LEU A 107 14.37 -11.63 7.18
C LEU A 107 15.40 -11.18 8.21
N ASN A 108 16.52 -11.91 8.31
CA ASN A 108 17.63 -11.55 9.19
C ASN A 108 18.49 -10.41 8.62
N THR A 109 18.49 -10.24 7.31
CA THR A 109 19.36 -9.27 6.61
C THR A 109 18.68 -7.91 6.42
N PHE A 110 17.37 -7.89 6.20
CA PHE A 110 16.63 -6.71 5.75
C PHE A 110 15.51 -6.32 6.71
N SER A 111 15.81 -5.42 7.64
CA SER A 111 14.84 -4.89 8.61
C SER A 111 13.67 -4.09 7.98
N CYS A 112 13.80 -3.66 6.72
CA CYS A 112 12.71 -3.03 5.97
C CYS A 112 11.57 -4.02 5.64
N LEU A 113 11.86 -5.32 5.59
CA LEU A 113 10.89 -6.40 5.39
C LEU A 113 10.26 -6.82 6.73
N LYS A 114 9.24 -6.09 7.19
CA LYS A 114 8.52 -6.52 8.41
C LYS A 114 7.53 -7.65 8.16
N LYS A 115 6.96 -7.71 6.95
CA LYS A 115 5.96 -8.70 6.54
C LYS A 115 6.19 -9.15 5.11
N ILE A 116 6.07 -10.44 4.87
CA ILE A 116 6.16 -11.08 3.56
C ILE A 116 4.87 -11.87 3.33
N PHE A 117 4.28 -11.68 2.16
CA PHE A 117 3.06 -12.36 1.74
C PHE A 117 3.44 -13.53 0.85
N ILE A 118 3.06 -14.74 1.24
CA ILE A 118 3.31 -15.96 0.48
C ILE A 118 2.02 -16.31 -0.27
N PHE A 119 2.10 -16.42 -1.59
CA PHE A 119 1.01 -16.88 -2.43
C PHE A 119 1.33 -18.29 -2.96
N CYS A 120 0.51 -19.28 -2.61
CA CYS A 120 0.77 -20.67 -2.93
C CYS A 120 -0.53 -21.45 -3.16
N GLN A 121 -0.50 -22.43 -4.05
CA GLN A 121 -1.71 -23.21 -4.36
C GLN A 121 -2.17 -24.09 -3.19
N GLU A 122 -1.24 -24.62 -2.39
CA GLU A 122 -1.52 -25.49 -1.25
C GLU A 122 -0.68 -25.05 -0.05
N ILE A 123 -1.31 -24.37 0.92
CA ILE A 123 -0.63 -23.86 2.11
C ILE A 123 0.05 -24.99 2.89
N ARG A 124 -0.57 -26.18 2.94
CA ARG A 124 -0.05 -27.32 3.73
C ARG A 124 1.35 -27.75 3.31
N GLU A 125 1.73 -27.57 2.05
CA GLU A 125 3.07 -27.88 1.55
C GLU A 125 4.14 -26.92 2.09
N HIS A 126 3.75 -25.74 2.56
CA HIS A 126 4.65 -24.68 2.98
C HIS A 126 4.64 -24.42 4.50
N VAL A 127 3.68 -24.98 5.25
CA VAL A 127 3.57 -24.77 6.71
C VAL A 127 4.85 -25.14 7.46
N ASN A 128 5.49 -26.26 7.08
CA ASN A 128 6.62 -26.80 7.85
C ASN A 128 7.82 -25.84 7.94
N TRP A 129 8.10 -25.07 6.88
CA TRP A 129 9.17 -24.07 6.92
C TRP A 129 8.65 -22.71 7.37
N ALA A 130 7.39 -22.37 7.04
CA ALA A 130 6.82 -21.07 7.38
C ALA A 130 6.55 -20.89 8.88
N ILE A 131 6.40 -21.99 9.65
CA ILE A 131 6.12 -21.94 11.08
C ILE A 131 7.22 -21.20 11.88
N GLU A 132 8.46 -21.26 11.40
CA GLU A 132 9.61 -20.59 12.01
C GLU A 132 9.56 -19.06 11.86
N PHE A 133 8.68 -18.54 11.00
CA PHE A 133 8.61 -17.13 10.62
C PHE A 133 7.18 -16.56 10.75
N THR A 134 6.34 -17.15 11.62
CA THR A 134 4.92 -16.79 11.75
C THR A 134 4.64 -15.33 12.08
N ASP A 135 5.57 -14.64 12.74
CA ASP A 135 5.45 -13.20 13.04
C ASP A 135 5.64 -12.32 11.79
N ASN A 136 6.31 -12.84 10.76
CA ASN A 136 6.66 -12.10 9.55
C ASN A 136 5.93 -12.60 8.29
N LEU A 137 5.36 -13.80 8.32
CA LEU A 137 4.74 -14.42 7.14
C LEU A 137 3.22 -14.43 7.22
N LEU A 138 2.60 -14.16 6.08
CA LEU A 138 1.17 -14.39 5.85
C LEU A 138 1.02 -15.22 4.58
N MET A 139 0.38 -16.39 4.67
CA MET A 139 0.19 -17.31 3.55
C MET A 139 -1.24 -17.23 3.02
N PHE A 140 -1.38 -17.29 1.69
CA PHE A 140 -2.65 -17.22 0.98
C PHE A 140 -2.68 -18.22 -0.17
N ASP A 141 -3.81 -18.89 -0.32
CA ASP A 141 -4.15 -19.78 -1.44
C ASP A 141 -5.22 -19.19 -2.37
N PHE A 142 -5.88 -18.12 -1.94
CA PHE A 142 -6.83 -17.37 -2.76
C PHE A 142 -6.29 -15.98 -3.14
N PRO A 143 -6.36 -15.60 -4.44
CA PRO A 143 -5.91 -14.29 -4.89
C PRO A 143 -6.58 -13.12 -4.16
N ASN A 144 -7.91 -13.18 -3.96
CA ASN A 144 -8.65 -12.07 -3.33
C ASN A 144 -8.21 -11.84 -1.89
N ASP A 145 -7.90 -12.89 -1.15
CA ASP A 145 -7.45 -12.80 0.24
C ASP A 145 -6.07 -12.14 0.31
N LEU A 146 -5.15 -12.55 -0.58
CA LEU A 146 -3.84 -11.91 -0.74
C LEU A 146 -4.00 -10.42 -1.08
N LEU A 147 -4.77 -10.11 -2.11
CA LEU A 147 -4.97 -8.74 -2.59
C LEU A 147 -5.57 -7.85 -1.51
N ALA A 148 -6.68 -8.29 -0.89
CA ALA A 148 -7.34 -7.55 0.17
C ALA A 148 -6.39 -7.31 1.34
N ARG A 149 -5.60 -8.33 1.72
CA ARG A 149 -4.64 -8.19 2.81
C ARG A 149 -3.50 -7.22 2.50
N VAL A 150 -2.90 -7.31 1.30
CA VAL A 150 -1.82 -6.40 0.90
C VAL A 150 -2.32 -4.96 0.89
N VAL A 151 -3.46 -4.70 0.26
CA VAL A 151 -4.08 -3.36 0.20
C VAL A 151 -4.39 -2.84 1.60
N TYR A 152 -4.93 -3.70 2.48
CA TYR A 152 -5.20 -3.36 3.87
C TYR A 152 -3.93 -3.01 4.65
N ASP A 153 -2.89 -3.83 4.57
CA ASP A 153 -1.64 -3.61 5.30
C ASP A 153 -0.91 -2.34 4.80
N ILE A 154 -1.05 -1.95 3.52
CA ILE A 154 -0.61 -0.63 3.02
C ILE A 154 -1.46 0.49 3.62
N GLY A 155 -2.78 0.30 3.73
CA GLY A 155 -3.67 1.24 4.42
C GLY A 155 -3.25 1.47 5.88
N MET A 156 -2.95 0.39 6.62
CA MET A 156 -2.49 0.48 8.00
C MET A 156 -1.10 1.10 8.13
N TYR A 157 -0.24 0.91 7.15
CA TYR A 157 1.05 1.62 7.09
C TYR A 157 0.85 3.14 7.03
N TYR A 158 -0.06 3.63 6.17
CA TYR A 158 -0.39 5.06 6.14
C TYR A 158 -1.05 5.56 7.43
N MET A 159 -1.88 4.73 8.10
CA MET A 159 -2.42 5.08 9.41
C MET A 159 -1.29 5.28 10.44
N GLN A 160 -0.30 4.39 10.47
CA GLN A 160 0.84 4.54 11.38
C GLN A 160 1.64 5.80 11.06
N ARG A 161 1.90 6.09 9.78
CA ARG A 161 2.58 7.33 9.39
C ARG A 161 1.83 8.57 9.83
N ALA A 162 0.50 8.55 9.78
CA ALA A 162 -0.30 9.66 10.25
C ALA A 162 -0.06 9.93 11.75
N ILE A 163 0.06 8.87 12.56
CA ILE A 163 0.39 8.98 13.98
C ILE A 163 1.79 9.59 14.15
N ASP A 164 2.77 9.15 13.36
CA ASP A 164 4.14 9.66 13.42
C ASP A 164 4.21 11.17 13.05
N PHE A 165 3.47 11.59 12.01
CA PHE A 165 3.34 13.00 11.62
C PHE A 165 2.64 13.83 12.69
N ARG A 166 1.56 13.31 13.29
CA ARG A 166 0.86 13.95 14.39
C ARG A 166 1.78 14.17 15.59
N ASN A 167 2.56 13.16 15.96
CA ASN A 167 3.55 13.27 17.04
C ASN A 167 4.63 14.33 16.76
N SER A 168 4.85 14.65 15.48
CA SER A 168 5.75 15.70 15.00
C SER A 168 5.05 17.06 14.79
N ASN A 169 3.77 17.18 15.18
CA ASN A 169 2.89 18.33 14.94
C ASN A 169 2.69 18.70 13.45
N ASP A 170 2.90 17.75 12.53
CA ASP A 170 2.56 17.90 11.11
C ASP A 170 1.15 17.36 10.82
N HIS A 171 0.15 18.11 11.29
CA HIS A 171 -1.26 17.75 11.18
C HIS A 171 -1.75 17.61 9.73
N MET A 172 -1.15 18.38 8.81
CA MET A 172 -1.54 18.33 7.40
C MET A 172 -1.09 17.01 6.77
N SER A 173 0.18 16.63 6.95
CA SER A 173 0.69 15.35 6.43
C SER A 173 0.02 14.16 7.13
N ALA A 174 -0.32 14.30 8.42
CA ALA A 174 -1.13 13.34 9.15
C ALA A 174 -2.50 13.14 8.47
N LEU A 175 -3.22 14.23 8.18
CA LEU A 175 -4.53 14.17 7.55
C LEU A 175 -4.48 13.56 6.13
N TYR A 176 -3.47 13.90 5.32
CA TYR A 176 -3.24 13.25 4.02
C TYR A 176 -3.08 11.73 4.15
N CYS A 177 -2.25 11.28 5.08
CA CYS A 177 -2.04 9.85 5.33
C CYS A 177 -3.31 9.14 5.80
N LEU A 178 -4.13 9.79 6.63
CA LEU A 178 -5.40 9.22 7.10
C LEU A 178 -6.41 9.02 5.97
N TYR A 179 -6.58 9.99 5.07
CA TYR A 179 -7.46 9.81 3.92
C TYR A 179 -6.95 8.71 2.98
N TYR A 180 -5.63 8.61 2.77
CA TYR A 180 -5.03 7.52 1.99
C TYR A 180 -5.31 6.16 2.63
N SER A 181 -5.11 6.08 3.95
CA SER A 181 -5.44 4.89 4.74
C SER A 181 -6.90 4.50 4.57
N LYS A 182 -7.83 5.46 4.75
CA LYS A 182 -9.27 5.25 4.58
C LYS A 182 -9.61 4.69 3.19
N LYS A 183 -9.11 5.32 2.11
CA LYS A 183 -9.36 4.86 0.73
C LYS A 183 -8.88 3.42 0.52
N LEU A 184 -7.67 3.09 0.97
CA LEU A 184 -7.11 1.74 0.84
C LEU A 184 -7.92 0.71 1.65
N VAL A 185 -8.31 1.02 2.89
CA VAL A 185 -9.12 0.12 3.72
C VAL A 185 -10.50 -0.14 3.10
N ILE A 186 -11.15 0.89 2.54
CA ILE A 186 -12.41 0.74 1.81
C ILE A 186 -12.22 -0.17 0.59
N ARG A 187 -11.15 0.02 -0.19
CA ARG A 187 -10.85 -0.83 -1.35
C ARG A 187 -10.56 -2.27 -0.97
N ALA A 188 -9.78 -2.51 0.10
CA ALA A 188 -9.56 -3.84 0.64
C ALA A 188 -10.89 -4.53 1.01
N ASN A 189 -11.80 -3.81 1.68
CA ASN A 189 -13.13 -4.30 2.01
C ASN A 189 -13.99 -4.61 0.78
N ARG A 190 -13.80 -3.90 -0.35
CA ARG A 190 -14.51 -4.22 -1.61
C ARG A 190 -13.97 -5.48 -2.28
N ILE A 191 -12.68 -5.77 -2.12
CA ILE A 191 -12.07 -7.01 -2.63
C ILE A 191 -12.57 -8.22 -1.82
N PHE A 192 -12.66 -8.08 -0.49
CA PHE A 192 -13.10 -9.16 0.40
C PHE A 192 -13.81 -8.64 1.66
N GLN A 193 -15.08 -9.04 1.88
CA GLN A 193 -15.90 -8.68 3.05
C GLN A 193 -15.88 -9.80 4.11
N PRO A 194 -15.95 -9.52 5.44
CA PRO A 194 -16.12 -8.23 6.12
C PRO A 194 -15.00 -7.95 7.16
N PHE A 195 -13.73 -8.14 6.80
CA PHE A 195 -12.66 -8.31 7.80
C PHE A 195 -12.26 -7.04 8.60
N VAL A 196 -12.70 -5.82 8.21
CA VAL A 196 -11.97 -4.59 8.62
C VAL A 196 -12.82 -3.38 9.06
N TRP A 197 -14.04 -3.57 9.58
CA TRP A 197 -14.88 -2.43 10.00
C TRP A 197 -14.29 -1.63 11.18
N PHE A 198 -13.62 -2.29 12.13
CA PHE A 198 -13.04 -1.61 13.30
C PHE A 198 -11.95 -0.61 12.93
N SER A 199 -11.07 -0.95 11.98
CA SER A 199 -10.00 -0.05 11.54
C SER A 199 -10.56 1.16 10.81
N LEU A 200 -11.64 1.00 10.04
CA LEU A 200 -12.28 2.12 9.35
C LEU A 200 -12.83 3.16 10.34
N ASN A 201 -13.57 2.71 11.37
CA ASN A 201 -14.08 3.60 12.41
C ASN A 201 -12.94 4.33 13.13
N ALA A 202 -11.87 3.62 13.47
CA ALA A 202 -10.69 4.24 14.09
C ALA A 202 -10.09 5.32 13.17
N ILE A 203 -9.88 5.02 11.89
CA ILE A 203 -9.35 6.00 10.91
C ILE A 203 -10.26 7.22 10.82
N GLU A 204 -11.58 7.04 10.77
CA GLU A 204 -12.55 8.15 10.73
C GLU A 204 -12.49 9.03 11.98
N GLU A 205 -12.37 8.45 13.16
CA GLU A 205 -12.16 9.22 14.40
C GLU A 205 -10.88 10.05 14.35
N TYR A 206 -9.78 9.48 13.83
CA TYR A 206 -8.54 10.23 13.64
C TYR A 206 -8.71 11.37 12.63
N ILE A 207 -9.39 11.13 11.50
CA ILE A 207 -9.69 12.17 10.50
C ILE A 207 -10.43 13.33 11.15
N THR A 208 -11.54 13.06 11.85
CA THR A 208 -12.33 14.11 12.51
C THR A 208 -11.50 14.89 13.52
N ARG A 209 -10.60 14.24 14.26
CA ARG A 209 -9.70 14.93 15.20
C ARG A 209 -8.73 15.86 14.46
N GLU A 210 -8.07 15.39 13.40
CA GLU A 210 -7.10 16.21 12.65
C GLU A 210 -7.77 17.35 11.87
N GLU A 211 -8.97 17.14 11.31
CA GLU A 211 -9.76 18.19 10.65
C GLU A 211 -10.08 19.36 11.59
N ASN A 212 -10.39 19.07 12.85
CA ASN A 212 -10.68 20.09 13.86
C ASN A 212 -9.46 20.92 14.27
N LEU A 213 -8.25 20.45 13.96
CA LEU A 213 -7.00 21.16 14.25
C LEU A 213 -6.56 22.06 13.09
N LEU A 214 -7.21 21.97 11.92
CA LEU A 214 -6.81 22.68 10.71
C LEU A 214 -7.85 23.72 10.27
N PRO A 215 -7.42 24.83 9.64
CA PRO A 215 -8.32 25.77 8.99
C PRO A 215 -9.18 25.08 7.92
N ARG A 216 -10.48 25.42 7.83
CA ARG A 216 -11.42 24.79 6.89
C ARG A 216 -10.97 24.86 5.42
N ASN A 217 -10.35 25.97 5.01
CA ASN A 217 -9.83 26.12 3.65
C ASN A 217 -8.69 25.14 3.34
N LEU A 218 -7.89 24.77 4.36
CA LEU A 218 -6.84 23.77 4.20
C LEU A 218 -7.41 22.36 4.11
N VAL A 219 -8.39 22.02 4.96
CA VAL A 219 -9.10 20.73 4.87
C VAL A 219 -9.73 20.57 3.48
N GLN A 220 -10.42 21.61 2.98
CA GLN A 220 -11.01 21.57 1.64
C GLN A 220 -9.95 21.42 0.54
N HIS A 221 -8.79 22.06 0.70
CA HIS A 221 -7.68 21.88 -0.23
C HIS A 221 -7.17 20.43 -0.25
N ILE A 222 -7.02 19.80 0.92
CA ILE A 222 -6.61 18.39 1.03
C ILE A 222 -7.62 17.49 0.32
N LEU A 223 -8.91 17.65 0.62
CA LEU A 223 -9.99 16.89 -0.02
C LEU A 223 -10.00 17.02 -1.55
N ASN A 224 -9.69 18.21 -2.08
CA ASN A 224 -9.64 18.42 -3.53
C ASN A 224 -8.42 17.77 -4.22
N ASN A 225 -7.41 17.32 -3.47
CA ASN A 225 -6.16 16.76 -4.00
C ASN A 225 -6.00 15.26 -3.71
N ILE A 226 -6.98 14.62 -3.08
CA ILE A 226 -6.95 13.20 -2.73
C ILE A 226 -8.00 12.43 -3.50
#